data_AF-A0A174X4Z4-F1
#
_entry.id   AF-A0A174X4Z4-F1
#
_cell.length_a   1.000
_cell.length_b   1.000
_cell.length_c   1.000
_cell.angle_alpha   90.00
_cell.angle_beta   90.00
_cell.angle_gamma   90.00
#
_symmetry.space_group_name_H-M   'P 1'
#
loop_
_entity.id
_entity.type
_entity.pdbx_description
1 polymer ?
#
loop_
_entity_poly.entity_id
_entity_poly.type
_entity_poly.pdbx_seq_one_letter_code
_entity_poly.pdbx_strand_id
1 'polypeptide(L)'
;MKRITLAWALTLCSFITFIACSSPDVGERSVSIIPAPAQMTVGEGTFTIHPGIEIGYADESLKGMGELLSNEIEKLSGIKLASASDKESNCIIFLELTDPKEFADLPKAYGLSPKDSVPVDESYSLSIQKRNIYIKATTLEGIYRGITTLKQIVGGNLQPGGEKIYLPLLEVKDAPRFAWRGLSFDVSRCFFDPEEVKQVIDMVALYKMNVLHMHLSDNQGWRIEIKKYPELAEIGGQLPNNGRKGGYYTQEEFKDLVNYANERFITIIPEVDIPGHTAAVFAAYPDFKNAVKFKTKVNIPGQAFNALDVDDPKAMQFTEDVIAELAALAPGNYIHIGGDEAIGLPHDKFVRFINKTREIVLKNGKKMVGWQETARADISEGDVIQHWIYLKQKSEDSSKKKDNIPAEYKEIMALFAEFMKEAPKDPGLGISKKAKVILSPSGYVYLDHKYLEPSADSTQNAEQERLGMAAYEKQTIQEMYDWDPMTFNPTVENPQKDVAGIEAAIWCETITNFRDLQFLLMPRLAGVAEKGWSKVENTHWDEYKVRLGAQAPLWEKADWNYFKSSLVDWK
;
A
#
# COMPACT_ATOMS: atom_id res chain seq x y z
N MET A 1 -26.14 75.62 64.55
CA MET A 1 -25.81 74.19 64.38
C MET A 1 -26.76 73.58 63.35
N LYS A 2 -26.21 72.89 62.33
CA LYS A 2 -26.84 71.94 61.36
C LYS A 2 -27.95 72.51 60.45
N ARG A 3 -27.78 72.74 59.12
CA ARG A 3 -27.52 71.86 57.93
C ARG A 3 -28.51 70.69 57.74
N ILE A 4 -29.38 70.79 56.72
CA ILE A 4 -29.95 69.70 55.87
C ILE A 4 -30.30 70.35 54.50
N THR A 5 -29.43 70.37 53.48
CA THR A 5 -29.17 69.41 52.35
C THR A 5 -30.33 69.13 51.37
N LEU A 6 -30.11 69.63 50.14
CA LEU A 6 -30.80 69.43 48.87
C LEU A 6 -30.68 67.97 48.38
N ALA A 7 -31.76 67.42 47.80
CA ALA A 7 -31.74 66.16 47.07
C ALA A 7 -31.47 66.42 45.58
N TRP A 8 -30.50 65.68 45.00
CA TRP A 8 -30.27 65.57 43.56
C TRP A 8 -30.62 64.16 43.11
N ALA A 9 -31.46 64.05 42.08
CA ALA A 9 -31.78 62.80 41.40
C ALA A 9 -30.64 62.44 40.43
N LEU A 10 -30.14 61.21 40.52
CA LEU A 10 -29.14 60.64 39.62
C LEU A 10 -29.81 59.54 38.79
N THR A 11 -29.94 59.80 37.49
CA THR A 11 -30.43 58.85 36.49
C THR A 11 -29.29 57.89 36.12
N LEU A 12 -29.46 56.60 36.38
CA LEU A 12 -28.49 55.55 36.05
C LEU A 12 -28.73 55.06 34.62
N CYS A 13 -27.83 55.36 33.68
CA CYS A 13 -27.79 54.72 32.36
C CYS A 13 -27.00 53.41 32.45
N SER A 14 -27.68 52.27 32.30
CA SER A 14 -27.02 50.96 32.12
C SER A 14 -26.47 50.83 30.70
N PHE A 15 -25.15 50.75 30.58
CA PHE A 15 -24.47 50.28 29.38
C PHE A 15 -24.62 48.75 29.30
N ILE A 16 -25.34 48.25 28.29
CA ILE A 16 -25.33 46.84 27.89
C ILE A 16 -24.17 46.68 26.90
N THR A 17 -23.07 46.09 27.36
CA THR A 17 -21.99 45.62 26.49
C THR A 17 -22.44 44.36 25.78
N PHE A 18 -22.75 44.46 24.48
CA PHE A 18 -22.85 43.31 23.60
C PHE A 18 -21.44 42.70 23.44
N ILE A 19 -21.13 41.68 24.22
CA ILE A 19 -20.00 40.79 23.93
C ILE A 19 -20.45 39.96 22.73
N ALA A 20 -20.09 40.40 21.53
CA ALA A 20 -20.10 39.53 20.37
C ALA A 20 -19.16 38.36 20.68
N CYS A 21 -19.68 37.13 20.75
CA CYS A 21 -18.86 35.93 20.68
C CYS A 21 -18.19 35.92 19.30
N SER A 22 -17.04 36.57 19.16
CA SER A 22 -16.14 36.30 18.06
C SER A 22 -15.65 34.87 18.21
N SER A 23 -15.94 34.02 17.23
CA SER A 23 -15.27 32.73 17.08
C SER A 23 -13.75 32.97 17.20
N PRO A 24 -13.00 32.13 17.91
CA PRO A 24 -11.56 32.31 18.03
C PRO A 24 -10.95 32.39 16.63
N ASP A 25 -10.06 33.36 16.41
CA ASP A 25 -9.27 33.44 15.18
C ASP A 25 -8.28 32.27 15.22
N VAL A 26 -8.70 31.15 14.64
CA VAL A 26 -7.92 29.93 14.62
C VAL A 26 -6.97 29.90 13.41
N GLY A 27 -7.03 30.86 12.48
CA GLY A 27 -6.27 30.84 11.22
C GLY A 27 -6.82 29.87 10.18
N GLU A 28 -6.18 29.82 9.00
CA GLU A 28 -6.56 28.93 7.89
C GLU A 28 -6.47 27.46 8.34
N ARG A 29 -7.46 26.64 7.97
CA ARG A 29 -7.52 25.21 8.34
C ARG A 29 -6.94 24.37 7.22
N SER A 30 -6.14 23.37 7.58
CA SER A 30 -5.51 22.48 6.60
C SER A 30 -6.56 21.61 5.91
N VAL A 31 -6.54 21.60 4.58
CA VAL A 31 -7.27 20.65 3.73
C VAL A 31 -6.24 19.87 2.92
N SER A 32 -5.52 18.98 3.61
CA SER A 32 -4.55 18.08 2.96
C SER A 32 -5.11 16.66 2.96
N ILE A 33 -5.56 16.22 1.79
CA ILE A 33 -6.08 14.88 1.57
C ILE A 33 -5.25 14.23 0.46
N ILE A 34 -4.67 13.07 0.76
CA ILE A 34 -4.03 12.19 -0.22
C ILE A 34 -4.67 10.81 -0.08
N PRO A 35 -5.20 10.19 -1.14
CA PRO A 35 -5.31 10.72 -2.51
C PRO A 35 -6.22 11.95 -2.67
N ALA A 36 -5.95 12.80 -3.66
CA ALA A 36 -6.80 13.92 -4.04
C ALA A 36 -8.23 13.45 -4.38
N PRO A 37 -9.29 13.99 -3.73
CA PRO A 37 -10.65 13.55 -4.00
C PRO A 37 -11.14 13.89 -5.41
N ALA A 38 -12.11 13.13 -5.91
CA ALA A 38 -12.72 13.38 -7.23
C ALA A 38 -13.45 14.73 -7.32
N GLN A 39 -14.11 15.16 -6.24
CA GLN A 39 -14.76 16.46 -6.08
C GLN A 39 -14.55 16.96 -4.65
N MET A 40 -14.21 18.24 -4.50
CA MET A 40 -14.01 18.87 -3.20
C MET A 40 -14.41 20.35 -3.25
N THR A 41 -15.07 20.85 -2.22
CA THR A 41 -15.37 22.28 -2.05
C THR A 41 -15.17 22.68 -0.59
N VAL A 42 -14.37 23.72 -0.36
CA VAL A 42 -14.10 24.28 0.97
C VAL A 42 -15.06 25.44 1.22
N GLY A 43 -15.74 25.43 2.38
CA GLY A 43 -16.67 26.48 2.79
C GLY A 43 -16.08 27.43 3.83
N GLU A 44 -16.80 28.53 4.10
CA GLU A 44 -16.43 29.50 5.13
C GLU A 44 -16.90 29.12 6.53
N GLY A 45 -15.99 29.17 7.50
CA GLY A 45 -16.22 28.87 8.90
C GLY A 45 -15.59 27.57 9.34
N THR A 46 -15.94 27.11 10.54
CA THR A 46 -15.35 25.91 11.14
C THR A 46 -16.38 25.02 11.82
N PHE A 47 -16.08 23.73 11.86
CA PHE A 47 -16.68 22.76 12.75
C PHE A 47 -15.73 22.48 13.91
N THR A 48 -16.25 22.17 15.11
CA THR A 48 -15.40 21.90 16.29
C THR A 48 -15.62 20.49 16.79
N ILE A 49 -14.57 19.66 16.76
CA ILE A 49 -14.53 18.40 17.52
C ILE A 49 -14.15 18.71 18.96
N HIS A 50 -14.89 18.13 19.90
CA HIS A 50 -14.64 18.22 21.34
C HIS A 50 -15.07 16.90 22.03
N PRO A 51 -14.67 16.66 23.29
CA PRO A 51 -15.07 15.47 24.03
C PRO A 51 -16.59 15.33 24.10
N GLY A 52 -17.07 14.09 24.03
CA GLY A 52 -18.48 13.75 24.20
C GLY A 52 -19.39 13.97 22.98
N ILE A 53 -18.84 14.35 21.82
CA ILE A 53 -19.59 14.26 20.55
C ILE A 53 -20.05 12.82 20.32
N GLU A 54 -21.35 12.63 20.07
CA GLU A 54 -21.94 11.32 19.75
C GLU A 54 -21.91 11.05 18.24
N ILE A 55 -21.64 9.80 17.87
CA ILE A 55 -21.67 9.29 16.49
C ILE A 55 -23.00 8.55 16.29
N GLY A 56 -23.84 9.03 15.38
CA GLY A 56 -25.07 8.39 14.97
C GLY A 56 -24.85 7.43 13.81
N TYR A 57 -25.58 6.32 13.83
CA TYR A 57 -25.70 5.44 12.67
C TYR A 57 -27.17 5.12 12.38
N ALA A 58 -27.53 5.09 11.10
CA ALA A 58 -28.88 4.76 10.66
C ALA A 58 -29.14 3.24 10.52
N ASP A 59 -28.08 2.43 10.51
CA ASP A 59 -28.12 0.98 10.30
C ASP A 59 -27.17 0.27 11.28
N GLU A 60 -27.61 -0.80 11.94
CA GLU A 60 -26.82 -1.52 12.96
C GLU A 60 -25.49 -2.07 12.39
N SER A 61 -25.42 -2.37 11.09
CA SER A 61 -24.18 -2.80 10.43
C SER A 61 -23.07 -1.73 10.46
N LEU A 62 -23.42 -0.46 10.66
CA LEU A 62 -22.48 0.66 10.75
C LEU A 62 -21.93 0.88 12.17
N LYS A 63 -22.46 0.19 13.18
CA LYS A 63 -22.03 0.36 14.57
C LYS A 63 -20.52 0.18 14.73
N GLY A 64 -19.96 -0.87 14.13
CA GLY A 64 -18.52 -1.14 14.15
C GLY A 64 -17.70 -0.04 13.46
N MET A 65 -18.23 0.60 12.41
CA MET A 65 -17.58 1.75 11.76
C MET A 65 -17.62 3.00 12.64
N GLY A 66 -18.69 3.21 13.40
CA GLY A 66 -18.77 4.29 14.39
C GLY A 66 -17.77 4.12 15.53
N GLU A 67 -17.63 2.90 16.05
CA GLU A 67 -16.62 2.55 17.07
C GLU A 67 -15.19 2.74 16.53
N LEU A 68 -14.95 2.30 15.28
CA LEU A 68 -13.67 2.50 14.60
C LEU A 68 -13.33 3.99 14.46
N LEU A 69 -14.27 4.81 13.99
CA LEU A 69 -14.06 6.26 13.86
C LEU A 69 -13.72 6.92 15.21
N SER A 70 -14.44 6.55 16.27
CA SER A 70 -14.14 7.03 17.62
C SER A 70 -12.71 6.69 18.05
N ASN A 71 -12.30 5.43 17.85
CA ASN A 71 -10.97 4.95 18.23
C ASN A 71 -9.86 5.64 17.42
N GLU A 72 -10.06 5.88 16.12
CA GLU A 72 -9.10 6.59 15.26
C GLU A 72 -8.91 8.05 15.69
N ILE A 73 -10.01 8.76 16.01
CA ILE A 73 -9.93 10.14 16.50
C ILE A 73 -9.26 10.19 17.88
N GLU A 74 -9.57 9.25 18.78
CA GLU A 74 -8.93 9.17 20.10
C GLU A 74 -7.42 8.88 19.97
N LYS A 75 -7.02 7.94 19.10
CA LYS A 75 -5.59 7.62 18.83
C LYS A 75 -4.83 8.83 18.30
N LEU A 76 -5.42 9.61 17.39
CA LEU A 76 -4.76 10.77 16.78
C LEU A 76 -4.71 11.99 17.71
N SER A 77 -5.84 12.31 18.35
CA SER A 77 -6.00 13.59 19.04
C SER A 77 -6.00 13.49 20.56
N GLY A 78 -6.21 12.30 21.12
CA GLY A 78 -6.51 12.11 22.54
C GLY A 78 -7.92 12.51 22.95
N ILE A 79 -8.75 12.99 22.00
CA ILE A 79 -10.15 13.33 22.28
C ILE A 79 -11.01 12.09 22.14
N LYS A 80 -11.64 11.69 23.24
CA LYS A 80 -12.60 10.60 23.25
C LYS A 80 -14.00 11.09 22.84
N LEU A 81 -14.51 10.53 21.75
CA LEU A 81 -15.90 10.70 21.35
C LEU A 81 -16.81 9.80 22.22
N ALA A 82 -18.09 10.13 22.31
CA ALA A 82 -19.06 9.28 22.98
C ALA A 82 -19.38 8.05 22.12
N SER A 83 -19.89 6.98 22.75
CA SER A 83 -20.25 5.74 22.08
C SER A 83 -21.23 5.98 20.93
N ALA A 84 -21.07 5.20 19.86
CA ALA A 84 -21.97 5.26 18.73
C ALA A 84 -23.40 4.85 19.16
N SER A 85 -24.42 5.55 18.66
CA SER A 85 -25.82 5.44 19.09
C SER A 85 -26.76 5.34 17.88
N ASP A 86 -27.80 4.52 18.01
CA ASP A 86 -28.94 4.45 17.09
C ASP A 86 -29.99 5.55 17.37
N LYS A 87 -29.79 6.37 18.42
CA LYS A 87 -30.67 7.48 18.80
C LYS A 87 -30.09 8.80 18.33
N GLU A 88 -30.71 9.38 17.30
CA GLU A 88 -30.21 10.58 16.61
C GLU A 88 -30.19 11.87 17.46
N SER A 89 -30.94 11.95 18.56
CA SER A 89 -31.26 13.23 19.22
C SER A 89 -30.06 14.03 19.75
N ASN A 90 -28.91 13.38 19.96
CA ASN A 90 -27.66 14.02 20.41
C ASN A 90 -26.47 13.80 19.46
N CYS A 91 -26.69 13.08 18.35
CA CYS A 91 -25.62 12.74 17.41
C CYS A 91 -25.21 13.97 16.59
N ILE A 92 -23.91 14.10 16.35
CA ILE A 92 -23.33 15.22 15.59
C ILE A 92 -22.57 14.69 14.36
N ILE A 93 -21.99 13.50 14.45
CA ILE A 93 -21.38 12.80 13.32
C ILE A 93 -22.33 11.68 12.89
N PHE A 94 -22.66 11.57 11.62
CA PHE A 94 -23.62 10.60 11.10
C PHE A 94 -22.99 9.70 10.04
N LEU A 95 -23.15 8.39 10.21
CA LEU A 95 -22.79 7.38 9.21
C LEU A 95 -24.07 6.82 8.58
N GLU A 96 -24.11 6.75 7.26
CA GLU A 96 -25.33 6.35 6.52
C GLU A 96 -25.02 5.52 5.28
N LEU A 97 -25.71 4.38 5.12
CA LEU A 97 -25.75 3.65 3.86
C LEU A 97 -26.86 4.24 2.97
N THR A 98 -26.53 4.63 1.74
CA THR A 98 -27.45 5.30 0.81
C THR A 98 -27.61 4.58 -0.54
N ASP A 99 -28.54 5.05 -1.39
CA ASP A 99 -28.78 4.53 -2.75
C ASP A 99 -27.58 4.84 -3.67
N PRO A 100 -27.05 3.85 -4.41
CA PRO A 100 -25.95 4.05 -5.37
C PRO A 100 -26.16 5.16 -6.40
N LYS A 101 -27.40 5.55 -6.69
CA LYS A 101 -27.70 6.71 -7.56
C LYS A 101 -27.13 8.02 -7.04
N GLU A 102 -26.91 8.14 -5.73
CA GLU A 102 -26.25 9.32 -5.17
C GLU A 102 -24.83 9.50 -5.72
N PHE A 103 -24.18 8.44 -6.21
CA PHE A 103 -22.81 8.48 -6.74
C PHE A 103 -22.73 8.28 -8.26
N ALA A 104 -23.86 8.38 -8.97
CA ALA A 104 -23.94 8.07 -10.41
C ALA A 104 -23.09 9.00 -11.32
N ASP A 105 -22.69 10.18 -10.83
CA ASP A 105 -21.79 11.13 -11.50
C ASP A 105 -20.30 10.81 -11.28
N LEU A 106 -19.96 9.88 -10.38
CA LEU A 106 -18.60 9.40 -10.21
C LEU A 106 -18.31 8.28 -11.23
N PRO A 107 -17.08 8.23 -11.80
CA PRO A 107 -16.69 7.13 -12.66
C PRO A 107 -16.58 5.83 -11.83
N LYS A 108 -16.85 4.70 -12.48
CA LYS A 108 -16.55 3.38 -11.89
C LYS A 108 -15.05 3.12 -11.93
N ALA A 109 -14.57 2.40 -10.93
CA ALA A 109 -13.18 1.95 -10.90
C ALA A 109 -12.86 0.98 -12.06
N TYR A 110 -11.68 1.13 -12.65
CA TYR A 110 -11.14 0.19 -13.64
C TYR A 110 -10.55 -1.04 -12.96
N GLY A 111 -10.54 -2.17 -13.68
CA GLY A 111 -9.78 -3.35 -13.30
C GLY A 111 -10.53 -4.37 -12.45
N LEU A 112 -9.78 -5.14 -11.66
CA LEU A 112 -10.28 -6.31 -10.94
C LEU A 112 -10.40 -6.05 -9.44
N SER A 113 -11.38 -6.69 -8.82
CA SER A 113 -11.44 -6.78 -7.36
C SER A 113 -10.36 -7.74 -6.86
N PRO A 114 -9.60 -7.37 -5.80
CA PRO A 114 -8.70 -8.30 -5.13
C PRO A 114 -9.46 -9.34 -4.27
N LYS A 115 -10.71 -9.04 -3.91
CA LYS A 115 -11.52 -9.86 -2.99
C LYS A 115 -12.50 -10.77 -3.71
N ASP A 116 -13.18 -10.27 -4.74
CA ASP A 116 -14.37 -10.89 -5.33
C ASP A 116 -14.34 -10.88 -6.87
N SER A 117 -15.41 -11.36 -7.52
CA SER A 117 -15.54 -11.33 -8.98
C SER A 117 -15.93 -9.94 -9.51
N VAL A 118 -16.48 -9.07 -8.65
CA VAL A 118 -16.91 -7.70 -8.98
C VAL A 118 -16.24 -6.74 -7.99
N PRO A 119 -15.70 -5.60 -8.45
CA PRO A 119 -15.23 -4.53 -7.56
C PRO A 119 -16.33 -4.08 -6.59
N VAL A 120 -15.98 -3.97 -5.32
CA VAL A 120 -16.84 -3.34 -4.31
C VAL A 120 -16.96 -1.86 -4.65
N ASP A 121 -18.14 -1.29 -4.44
CA ASP A 121 -18.32 0.15 -4.57
C ASP A 121 -17.71 0.85 -3.34
N GLU A 122 -16.58 1.52 -3.55
CA GLU A 122 -15.84 2.26 -2.53
C GLU A 122 -16.16 3.77 -2.54
N SER A 123 -17.20 4.18 -3.26
CA SER A 123 -17.62 5.58 -3.32
C SER A 123 -18.19 6.07 -1.99
N TYR A 124 -17.94 7.34 -1.69
CA TYR A 124 -18.44 7.99 -0.48
C TYR A 124 -18.61 9.50 -0.66
N SER A 125 -19.39 10.10 0.23
CA SER A 125 -19.42 11.54 0.46
C SER A 125 -19.07 11.87 1.91
N LEU A 126 -18.38 12.99 2.11
CA LEU A 126 -18.08 13.56 3.42
C LEU A 126 -18.51 15.03 3.41
N SER A 127 -19.44 15.38 4.29
CA SER A 127 -19.95 16.75 4.48
C SER A 127 -19.62 17.21 5.90
N ILE A 128 -18.72 18.16 6.06
CA ILE A 128 -18.40 18.83 7.32
C ILE A 128 -19.12 20.18 7.33
N GLN A 129 -20.24 20.25 8.04
CA GLN A 129 -21.08 21.44 8.14
C GLN A 129 -20.85 22.17 9.46
N LYS A 130 -21.49 23.33 9.64
CA LYS A 130 -21.34 24.14 10.88
C LYS A 130 -21.74 23.40 12.16
N ARG A 131 -22.64 22.42 12.05
CA ARG A 131 -23.21 21.72 13.22
C ARG A 131 -23.03 20.22 13.19
N ASN A 132 -22.91 19.62 12.00
CA ASN A 132 -22.93 18.17 11.83
C ASN A 132 -21.84 17.75 10.84
N ILE A 133 -21.40 16.50 10.96
CA ILE A 133 -20.60 15.80 9.95
C ILE A 133 -21.42 14.64 9.41
N TYR A 134 -21.45 14.45 8.10
CA TYR A 134 -22.08 13.29 7.46
C TYR A 134 -21.06 12.52 6.64
N ILE A 135 -21.03 11.20 6.80
CA ILE A 135 -20.31 10.27 5.91
C ILE A 135 -21.35 9.31 5.34
N LYS A 136 -21.52 9.35 4.01
CA LYS A 136 -22.45 8.47 3.31
C LYS A 136 -21.72 7.60 2.29
N ALA A 137 -22.16 6.36 2.13
CA ALA A 137 -21.66 5.46 1.10
C ALA A 137 -22.69 4.38 0.77
N THR A 138 -22.41 3.54 -0.22
CA THR A 138 -23.26 2.38 -0.57
C THR A 138 -22.85 1.10 0.15
N THR A 139 -21.63 1.09 0.70
CA THR A 139 -21.02 -0.08 1.36
C THR A 139 -20.28 0.35 2.63
N LEU A 140 -20.02 -0.62 3.52
CA LEU A 140 -19.15 -0.40 4.69
C LEU A 140 -17.73 0.02 4.28
N GLU A 141 -17.25 -0.49 3.15
CA GLU A 141 -15.93 -0.13 2.61
C GLU A 141 -15.88 1.35 2.21
N GLY A 142 -16.90 1.85 1.51
CA GLY A 142 -17.02 3.28 1.21
C GLY A 142 -17.11 4.16 2.46
N ILE A 143 -17.86 3.73 3.49
CA ILE A 143 -17.88 4.43 4.80
C ILE A 143 -16.47 4.51 5.39
N TYR A 144 -15.73 3.40 5.37
CA TYR A 144 -14.35 3.36 5.83
C TYR A 144 -13.46 4.34 5.05
N ARG A 145 -13.59 4.42 3.71
CA ARG A 145 -12.84 5.39 2.90
C ARG A 145 -13.16 6.85 3.27
N GLY A 146 -14.42 7.14 3.60
CA GLY A 146 -14.84 8.44 4.14
C GLY A 146 -14.26 8.75 5.51
N ILE A 147 -14.24 7.76 6.41
CA ILE A 147 -13.57 7.85 7.71
C ILE A 147 -12.07 8.15 7.53
N THR A 148 -11.39 7.48 6.58
CA THR A 148 -9.98 7.73 6.27
C THR A 148 -9.74 9.18 5.82
N THR A 149 -10.63 9.76 5.02
CA THR A 149 -10.52 11.18 4.63
C THR A 149 -10.73 12.11 5.83
N LEU A 150 -11.74 11.86 6.67
CA LEU A 150 -11.95 12.62 7.90
C LEU A 150 -10.74 12.53 8.83
N LYS A 151 -10.14 11.35 8.97
CA LYS A 151 -8.92 11.09 9.74
C LYS A 151 -7.76 12.00 9.31
N GLN A 152 -7.54 12.16 8.00
CA GLN A 152 -6.50 13.06 7.49
C GLN A 152 -6.79 14.53 7.80
N ILE A 153 -8.05 14.96 7.62
CA ILE A 153 -8.46 16.35 7.92
C ILE A 153 -8.30 16.64 9.43
N VAL A 154 -8.67 15.69 10.30
CA VAL A 154 -8.46 15.80 11.75
C VAL A 154 -6.97 15.89 12.07
N GLY A 155 -6.15 15.00 11.51
CA GLY A 155 -4.70 14.96 11.72
C GLY A 155 -3.99 16.25 11.31
N GLY A 156 -4.34 16.81 10.15
CA GLY A 156 -3.78 18.06 9.65
C GLY A 156 -4.20 19.31 10.43
N ASN A 157 -5.16 19.19 11.35
CA ASN A 157 -5.66 20.31 12.16
C ASN A 157 -5.47 20.09 13.67
N LEU A 158 -4.66 19.10 14.07
CA LEU A 158 -4.29 18.89 15.46
C LEU A 158 -3.60 20.12 16.04
N GLN A 159 -3.91 20.44 17.29
CA GLN A 159 -3.30 21.54 18.04
C GLN A 159 -2.52 20.97 19.23
N PRO A 160 -1.28 21.41 19.50
CA PRO A 160 -0.51 20.95 20.66
C PRO A 160 -1.28 21.19 21.97
N GLY A 161 -1.53 20.12 22.74
CA GLY A 161 -2.27 20.20 24.01
C GLY A 161 -3.73 20.62 23.89
N GLY A 162 -4.32 20.58 22.68
CA GLY A 162 -5.67 21.06 22.43
C GLY A 162 -6.75 20.11 22.92
N GLU A 163 -7.70 20.62 23.72
CA GLU A 163 -8.94 19.92 24.11
C GLU A 163 -9.98 19.90 22.98
N LYS A 164 -9.73 20.61 21.88
CA LYS A 164 -10.65 20.79 20.74
C LYS A 164 -9.87 20.80 19.42
N ILE A 165 -10.54 20.39 18.34
CA ILE A 165 -10.00 20.42 16.98
C ILE A 165 -10.96 21.22 16.12
N TYR A 166 -10.43 22.17 15.34
CA TYR A 166 -11.22 23.01 14.46
C TYR A 166 -11.01 22.54 13.03
N LEU A 167 -12.08 22.06 12.39
CA LEU A 167 -12.07 21.57 11.02
C LEU A 167 -12.64 22.64 10.08
N PRO A 168 -12.18 22.71 8.82
CA PRO A 168 -12.83 23.52 7.80
C PRO A 168 -14.23 22.97 7.50
N LEU A 169 -15.14 23.84 7.05
CA LEU A 169 -16.34 23.34 6.39
C LEU A 169 -15.95 22.77 5.02
N LEU A 170 -16.46 21.59 4.70
CA LEU A 170 -15.94 20.83 3.58
C LEU A 170 -17.03 19.93 2.99
N GLU A 171 -17.13 19.90 1.67
CA GLU A 171 -17.90 18.90 0.93
C GLU A 171 -16.93 18.09 0.07
N VAL A 172 -16.96 16.77 0.21
CA VAL A 172 -16.17 15.81 -0.59
C VAL A 172 -17.11 14.76 -1.17
N LYS A 173 -16.88 14.42 -2.44
CA LYS A 173 -17.51 13.27 -3.09
C LYS A 173 -16.47 12.55 -3.92
N ASP A 174 -16.29 11.27 -3.66
CA ASP A 174 -15.05 10.59 -4.02
C ASP A 174 -15.24 9.10 -4.30
N ALA A 175 -14.38 8.55 -5.16
CA ALA A 175 -14.35 7.15 -5.57
C ALA A 175 -13.00 6.82 -6.22
N PRO A 176 -12.53 5.56 -6.14
CA PRO A 176 -11.24 5.17 -6.69
C PRO A 176 -11.25 5.10 -8.22
N ARG A 177 -10.10 5.40 -8.82
CA ARG A 177 -9.81 5.18 -10.24
C ARG A 177 -9.60 3.71 -10.57
N PHE A 178 -8.87 2.96 -9.75
CA PHE A 178 -8.59 1.53 -9.95
C PHE A 178 -9.13 0.68 -8.80
N ALA A 179 -9.67 -0.50 -9.11
CA ALA A 179 -10.21 -1.44 -8.13
C ALA A 179 -9.10 -2.20 -7.37
N TRP A 180 -7.90 -2.32 -7.94
CA TRP A 180 -6.73 -2.93 -7.30
C TRP A 180 -5.65 -1.88 -7.07
N ARG A 181 -5.28 -1.68 -5.79
CA ARG A 181 -4.30 -0.69 -5.35
C ARG A 181 -3.44 -1.33 -4.26
N GLY A 182 -2.28 -1.86 -4.65
CA GLY A 182 -1.49 -2.76 -3.82
C GLY A 182 -0.10 -2.29 -3.42
N LEU A 183 0.44 -2.92 -2.39
CA LEU A 183 1.84 -2.89 -2.01
C LEU A 183 2.37 -4.33 -1.93
N SER A 184 3.32 -4.70 -2.79
CA SER A 184 4.18 -5.88 -2.62
C SER A 184 5.22 -5.57 -1.53
N PHE A 185 5.17 -6.31 -0.43
CA PHE A 185 5.96 -6.10 0.77
C PHE A 185 6.89 -7.28 1.02
N ASP A 186 8.19 -7.03 0.88
CA ASP A 186 9.25 -8.02 1.10
C ASP A 186 9.54 -8.23 2.58
N VAL A 187 9.02 -9.34 3.11
CA VAL A 187 9.33 -9.84 4.46
C VAL A 187 10.38 -10.96 4.42
N SER A 188 10.77 -11.42 3.22
CA SER A 188 11.73 -12.49 3.00
C SER A 188 13.16 -12.01 3.17
N ARG A 189 13.53 -10.86 2.61
CA ARG A 189 14.90 -10.31 2.76
C ARG A 189 15.05 -9.73 4.15
N CYS A 190 14.13 -8.89 4.62
CA CYS A 190 14.14 -8.45 6.02
C CYS A 190 12.87 -8.94 6.70
N PHE A 191 13.00 -9.74 7.75
CA PHE A 191 11.82 -10.13 8.53
C PHE A 191 11.35 -8.95 9.39
N PHE A 192 10.04 -8.76 9.43
CA PHE A 192 9.35 -7.80 10.29
C PHE A 192 8.36 -8.55 11.17
N ASP A 193 8.29 -8.21 12.44
CA ASP A 193 7.36 -8.87 13.36
C ASP A 193 5.89 -8.49 13.08
N PRO A 194 4.91 -9.23 13.63
CA PRO A 194 3.50 -8.95 13.33
C PRO A 194 3.05 -7.52 13.65
N GLU A 195 3.61 -6.86 14.66
CA GLU A 195 3.23 -5.49 15.03
C GLU A 195 3.80 -4.47 14.03
N GLU A 196 5.01 -4.72 13.51
CA GLU A 196 5.58 -3.95 12.40
C GLU A 196 4.74 -4.12 11.12
N VAL A 197 4.29 -5.34 10.80
CA VAL A 197 3.41 -5.58 9.64
C VAL A 197 2.06 -4.86 9.80
N LYS A 198 1.46 -4.86 11.01
CA LYS A 198 0.24 -4.08 11.31
C LYS A 198 0.42 -2.59 11.06
N GLN A 199 1.60 -2.04 11.36
CA GLN A 199 1.90 -0.64 11.04
C GLN A 199 2.00 -0.39 9.53
N VAL A 200 2.53 -1.34 8.74
CA VAL A 200 2.47 -1.25 7.27
C VAL A 200 1.03 -1.29 6.76
N ILE A 201 0.18 -2.15 7.34
CA ILE A 201 -1.26 -2.19 7.05
C ILE A 201 -1.91 -0.83 7.34
N ASP A 202 -1.59 -0.20 8.49
CA ASP A 202 -2.08 1.14 8.83
C ASP A 202 -1.60 2.22 7.82
N MET A 203 -0.37 2.13 7.30
CA MET A 203 0.16 3.04 6.27
C MET A 203 -0.56 2.87 4.92
N VAL A 204 -0.77 1.63 4.47
CA VAL A 204 -1.52 1.28 3.26
C VAL A 204 -2.97 1.76 3.38
N ALA A 205 -3.60 1.55 4.55
CA ALA A 205 -4.97 1.95 4.84
C ALA A 205 -5.13 3.48 4.83
N LEU A 206 -4.17 4.23 5.39
CA LEU A 206 -4.19 5.70 5.42
C LEU A 206 -4.35 6.31 4.03
N TYR A 207 -3.81 5.65 3.00
CA TYR A 207 -3.85 6.10 1.62
C TYR A 207 -4.87 5.35 0.74
N LYS A 208 -5.85 4.68 1.36
CA LYS A 208 -6.96 4.00 0.66
C LYS A 208 -6.51 2.91 -0.34
N MET A 209 -5.33 2.35 -0.14
CA MET A 209 -4.89 1.14 -0.82
C MET A 209 -5.63 -0.06 -0.22
N ASN A 210 -5.87 -1.11 -1.02
CA ASN A 210 -6.75 -2.22 -0.63
C ASN A 210 -6.12 -3.61 -0.79
N VAL A 211 -4.83 -3.67 -1.14
CA VAL A 211 -4.06 -4.91 -1.25
C VAL A 211 -2.73 -4.78 -0.50
N LEU A 212 -2.43 -5.79 0.32
CA LEU A 212 -1.07 -6.02 0.82
C LEU A 212 -0.61 -7.38 0.27
N HIS A 213 0.24 -7.33 -0.74
CA HIS A 213 0.88 -8.51 -1.30
C HIS A 213 2.09 -8.83 -0.43
N MET A 214 2.07 -9.95 0.29
CA MET A 214 3.17 -10.35 1.17
C MET A 214 4.09 -11.34 0.45
N HIS A 215 5.32 -10.91 0.17
CA HIS A 215 6.37 -11.75 -0.39
C HIS A 215 6.99 -12.60 0.73
N LEU A 216 6.46 -13.82 0.95
CA LEU A 216 6.72 -14.65 2.13
C LEU A 216 7.86 -15.65 1.96
N SER A 217 8.37 -15.85 0.75
CA SER A 217 9.53 -16.72 0.55
C SER A 217 10.48 -16.19 -0.51
N ASP A 218 11.77 -16.33 -0.25
CA ASP A 218 12.84 -16.05 -1.20
C ASP A 218 14.09 -16.89 -0.86
N ASN A 219 15.18 -16.69 -1.60
CA ASN A 219 16.50 -17.21 -1.32
C ASN A 219 16.97 -16.93 0.12
N GLN A 220 16.71 -15.72 0.63
CA GLN A 220 17.17 -15.26 1.94
C GLN A 220 16.29 -15.71 3.11
N GLY A 221 15.12 -16.28 2.86
CA GLY A 221 14.20 -16.57 3.94
C GLY A 221 12.88 -17.20 3.54
N TRP A 222 12.34 -18.02 4.44
CA TRP A 222 10.99 -18.54 4.38
C TRP A 222 10.20 -18.07 5.60
N ARG A 223 9.07 -17.39 5.38
CA ARG A 223 8.43 -16.53 6.41
C ARG A 223 7.05 -16.99 6.85
N ILE A 224 6.57 -18.15 6.41
CA ILE A 224 5.23 -18.63 6.78
C ILE A 224 5.26 -20.09 7.24
N GLU A 225 4.62 -20.43 8.34
CA GLU A 225 4.53 -21.81 8.79
C GLU A 225 3.73 -22.68 7.81
N ILE A 226 4.37 -23.73 7.28
CA ILE A 226 3.72 -24.83 6.57
C ILE A 226 3.82 -26.07 7.45
N LYS A 227 2.70 -26.53 8.00
CA LYS A 227 2.68 -27.58 9.02
C LYS A 227 3.22 -28.91 8.51
N LYS A 228 3.03 -29.21 7.23
CA LYS A 228 3.63 -30.39 6.59
C LYS A 228 5.15 -30.31 6.41
N TYR A 229 5.71 -29.10 6.40
CA TYR A 229 7.12 -28.83 6.14
C TYR A 229 7.72 -27.87 7.20
N PRO A 230 7.79 -28.29 8.47
CA PRO A 230 8.18 -27.40 9.59
C PRO A 230 9.60 -26.82 9.44
N GLU A 231 10.51 -27.56 8.80
CA GLU A 231 11.91 -27.12 8.61
C GLU A 231 12.01 -25.90 7.69
N LEU A 232 10.99 -25.61 6.86
CA LEU A 232 10.96 -24.35 6.09
C LEU A 232 11.03 -23.14 7.03
N ALA A 233 10.27 -23.15 8.12
CA ALA A 233 10.25 -22.08 9.11
C ALA A 233 11.44 -22.18 10.08
N GLU A 234 11.74 -23.38 10.58
CA GLU A 234 12.77 -23.60 11.60
C GLU A 234 14.19 -23.42 11.07
N ILE A 235 14.44 -23.75 9.80
CA ILE A 235 15.74 -23.60 9.14
C ILE A 235 15.70 -22.44 8.14
N GLY A 236 14.78 -22.49 7.16
CA GLY A 236 14.67 -21.48 6.11
C GLY A 236 14.35 -20.08 6.65
N GLY A 237 13.53 -19.99 7.70
CA GLY A 237 13.24 -18.72 8.39
C GLY A 237 14.41 -18.15 9.20
N GLN A 238 15.41 -18.96 9.51
CA GLN A 238 16.58 -18.55 10.31
C GLN A 238 17.83 -18.29 9.47
N LEU A 239 17.70 -18.34 8.12
CA LEU A 239 18.84 -18.12 7.24
C LEU A 239 19.49 -16.75 7.47
N PRO A 240 20.84 -16.68 7.47
CA PRO A 240 21.55 -15.45 7.71
C PRO A 240 21.38 -14.48 6.54
N ASN A 241 20.80 -13.31 6.80
CA ASN A 241 20.81 -12.22 5.83
C ASN A 241 21.69 -11.05 6.30
N ASN A 242 23.01 -11.28 6.35
CA ASN A 242 24.03 -10.26 6.59
C ASN A 242 23.84 -9.43 7.87
N GLY A 243 23.47 -10.07 8.99
CA GLY A 243 23.29 -9.42 10.30
C GLY A 243 21.85 -9.00 10.61
N ARG A 244 20.90 -9.29 9.73
CA ARG A 244 19.46 -9.10 9.97
C ARG A 244 18.88 -10.25 10.79
N LYS A 245 17.87 -9.94 11.60
CA LYS A 245 17.11 -10.94 12.35
C LYS A 245 16.29 -11.80 11.36
N GLY A 246 16.37 -13.12 11.52
CA GLY A 246 15.45 -14.05 10.86
C GLY A 246 14.07 -14.05 11.53
N GLY A 247 13.22 -14.99 11.12
CA GLY A 247 11.87 -15.14 11.65
C GLY A 247 10.89 -15.67 10.61
N TYR A 248 9.70 -16.00 11.10
CA TYR A 248 8.56 -16.42 10.31
C TYR A 248 7.28 -16.15 11.10
N TYR A 249 6.14 -16.13 10.41
CA TYR A 249 4.82 -16.08 11.00
C TYR A 249 4.28 -17.49 11.18
N THR A 250 3.82 -17.81 12.38
CA THR A 250 2.93 -18.95 12.58
C THR A 250 1.63 -18.75 11.79
N GLN A 251 0.90 -19.83 11.52
CA GLN A 251 -0.39 -19.70 10.86
C GLN A 251 -1.39 -18.84 11.66
N GLU A 252 -1.30 -18.85 12.99
CA GLU A 252 -2.18 -18.03 13.85
C GLU A 252 -1.80 -16.55 13.81
N GLU A 253 -0.50 -16.21 13.84
CA GLU A 253 -0.05 -14.83 13.64
C GLU A 253 -0.44 -14.31 12.25
N PHE A 254 -0.30 -15.14 11.21
CA PHE A 254 -0.70 -14.74 9.86
C PHE A 254 -2.22 -14.54 9.75
N LYS A 255 -3.04 -15.37 10.40
CA LYS A 255 -4.50 -15.15 10.50
C LYS A 255 -4.84 -13.86 11.24
N ASP A 256 -4.11 -13.53 12.31
CA ASP A 256 -4.27 -12.26 13.02
C ASP A 256 -3.96 -11.06 12.10
N LEU A 257 -2.88 -11.12 11.31
CA LEU A 257 -2.56 -10.12 10.29
C LEU A 257 -3.67 -9.98 9.24
N VAL A 258 -4.19 -11.10 8.74
CA VAL A 258 -5.32 -11.13 7.80
C VAL A 258 -6.57 -10.48 8.41
N ASN A 259 -6.90 -10.78 9.66
CA ASN A 259 -8.04 -10.17 10.34
C ASN A 259 -7.85 -8.67 10.52
N TYR A 260 -6.66 -8.25 10.96
CA TYR A 260 -6.31 -6.85 11.15
C TYR A 260 -6.39 -6.04 9.84
N ALA A 261 -5.95 -6.64 8.72
CA ALA A 261 -6.09 -6.07 7.39
C ALA A 261 -7.56 -6.00 6.94
N ASN A 262 -8.35 -7.04 7.19
CA ASN A 262 -9.77 -7.09 6.82
C ASN A 262 -10.61 -6.02 7.53
N GLU A 263 -10.32 -5.71 8.80
CA GLU A 263 -10.95 -4.59 9.53
C GLU A 263 -10.74 -3.22 8.86
N ARG A 264 -9.73 -3.12 7.99
CA ARG A 264 -9.35 -1.92 7.22
C ARG A 264 -9.66 -2.06 5.73
N PHE A 265 -10.40 -3.11 5.36
CA PHE A 265 -10.74 -3.46 3.98
C PHE A 265 -9.49 -3.60 3.09
N ILE A 266 -8.44 -4.22 3.63
CA ILE A 266 -7.22 -4.59 2.92
C ILE A 266 -7.22 -6.11 2.75
N THR A 267 -7.03 -6.56 1.50
CA THR A 267 -6.88 -7.98 1.18
C THR A 267 -5.39 -8.35 1.21
N ILE A 268 -5.01 -9.28 2.08
CA ILE A 268 -3.67 -9.87 2.03
C ILE A 268 -3.62 -10.92 0.93
N ILE A 269 -2.65 -10.78 0.02
CA ILE A 269 -2.35 -11.77 -1.02
C ILE A 269 -0.98 -12.35 -0.70
N PRO A 270 -0.90 -13.61 -0.25
CA PRO A 270 0.39 -14.20 0.04
C PRO A 270 1.08 -14.68 -1.23
N GLU A 271 2.39 -14.53 -1.24
CA GLU A 271 3.28 -15.06 -2.25
C GLU A 271 4.24 -16.08 -1.66
N VAL A 272 4.35 -17.21 -2.34
CA VAL A 272 5.52 -18.08 -2.26
C VAL A 272 6.12 -18.16 -3.65
N ASP A 273 7.32 -17.60 -3.82
CA ASP A 273 7.96 -17.50 -5.12
C ASP A 273 8.59 -18.84 -5.54
N ILE A 274 8.06 -19.40 -6.63
CA ILE A 274 8.47 -20.68 -7.21
C ILE A 274 8.28 -20.64 -8.74
N PRO A 275 9.14 -21.31 -9.54
CA PRO A 275 10.19 -22.24 -9.11
C PRO A 275 11.53 -21.58 -8.76
N GLY A 276 11.73 -20.30 -9.12
CA GLY A 276 12.92 -19.51 -8.79
C GLY A 276 12.99 -19.17 -7.30
N HIS A 277 13.96 -18.35 -6.88
CA HIS A 277 14.00 -17.77 -5.53
C HIS A 277 13.85 -18.76 -4.35
N THR A 278 14.36 -19.99 -4.51
CA THR A 278 14.07 -21.12 -3.63
C THR A 278 15.25 -21.56 -2.75
N ALA A 279 16.30 -20.76 -2.59
CA ALA A 279 17.44 -21.18 -1.75
C ALA A 279 17.06 -21.53 -0.31
N ALA A 280 16.06 -20.84 0.29
CA ALA A 280 15.54 -21.19 1.61
C ALA A 280 14.86 -22.58 1.65
N VAL A 281 14.16 -22.94 0.58
CA VAL A 281 13.56 -24.28 0.42
C VAL A 281 14.64 -25.35 0.38
N PHE A 282 15.71 -25.14 -0.39
CA PHE A 282 16.82 -26.09 -0.49
C PHE A 282 17.67 -26.20 0.78
N ALA A 283 17.75 -25.12 1.57
CA ALA A 283 18.41 -25.15 2.87
C ALA A 283 17.67 -26.02 3.88
N ALA A 284 16.33 -25.96 3.89
CA ALA A 284 15.48 -26.79 4.73
C ALA A 284 15.41 -28.24 4.22
N TYR A 285 15.10 -28.42 2.93
CA TYR A 285 14.88 -29.73 2.32
C TYR A 285 15.84 -29.94 1.13
N PRO A 286 17.05 -30.48 1.34
CA PRO A 286 18.07 -30.61 0.29
C PRO A 286 17.79 -31.73 -0.72
N ASP A 287 16.85 -32.63 -0.43
CA ASP A 287 16.62 -33.93 -1.07
C ASP A 287 15.70 -33.89 -2.32
N PHE A 288 15.72 -32.79 -3.07
CA PHE A 288 15.13 -32.70 -4.40
C PHE A 288 16.12 -33.24 -5.45
N LYS A 289 15.74 -34.33 -6.11
CA LYS A 289 16.58 -35.12 -7.02
C LYS A 289 16.91 -34.39 -8.32
N ASN A 290 15.96 -33.61 -8.86
CA ASN A 290 16.11 -32.95 -10.16
C ASN A 290 16.20 -31.43 -10.06
N ALA A 291 16.35 -30.86 -8.86
CA ALA A 291 16.51 -29.41 -8.72
C ALA A 291 17.63 -28.90 -9.64
N VAL A 292 17.35 -27.84 -10.40
CA VAL A 292 18.36 -27.19 -11.21
C VAL A 292 19.36 -26.57 -10.23
N LYS A 293 20.58 -27.09 -10.22
CA LYS A 293 21.69 -26.54 -9.45
C LYS A 293 22.66 -25.93 -10.43
N PHE A 294 22.37 -24.72 -10.91
CA PHE A 294 23.32 -24.00 -11.74
C PHE A 294 24.55 -23.67 -10.87
N LYS A 295 25.67 -24.37 -11.12
CA LYS A 295 26.90 -24.23 -10.35
C LYS A 295 27.70 -23.05 -10.88
N THR A 296 27.54 -21.89 -10.24
CA THR A 296 28.40 -20.74 -10.46
C THR A 296 29.28 -20.43 -9.25
N LYS A 297 30.47 -19.87 -9.49
CA LYS A 297 31.33 -19.27 -8.46
C LYS A 297 31.03 -17.78 -8.24
N VAL A 298 30.17 -17.20 -9.08
CA VAL A 298 29.77 -15.80 -9.02
C VAL A 298 28.67 -15.64 -7.96
N ASN A 299 28.91 -14.75 -7.01
CA ASN A 299 27.92 -14.36 -6.02
C ASN A 299 27.26 -13.04 -6.46
N ILE A 300 25.98 -13.09 -6.84
CA ILE A 300 25.18 -11.90 -7.13
C ILE A 300 24.30 -11.64 -5.90
N PRO A 301 24.39 -10.45 -5.27
CA PRO A 301 23.57 -10.13 -4.10
C PRO A 301 22.08 -10.36 -4.38
N GLY A 302 21.42 -11.14 -3.52
CA GLY A 302 19.98 -11.42 -3.60
C GLY A 302 19.58 -12.57 -4.53
N GLN A 303 20.50 -13.11 -5.33
CA GLN A 303 20.16 -14.10 -6.35
C GLN A 303 20.79 -15.46 -6.11
N ALA A 304 19.96 -16.51 -6.20
CA ALA A 304 20.42 -17.89 -6.35
C ALA A 304 19.79 -18.52 -7.60
N PHE A 305 20.61 -19.20 -8.39
CA PHE A 305 20.21 -19.83 -9.65
C PHE A 305 19.63 -21.25 -9.46
N ASN A 306 19.16 -21.55 -8.25
CA ASN A 306 18.52 -22.84 -7.98
C ASN A 306 17.02 -22.72 -8.24
N ALA A 307 16.46 -23.74 -8.88
CA ALA A 307 15.02 -23.78 -9.13
C ALA A 307 14.43 -25.15 -8.86
N LEU A 308 13.19 -25.17 -8.37
CA LEU A 308 12.38 -26.39 -8.32
C LEU A 308 12.12 -26.89 -9.75
N ASP A 309 12.16 -28.21 -9.92
CA ASP A 309 12.03 -28.84 -11.23
C ASP A 309 10.73 -29.66 -11.30
N VAL A 310 9.93 -29.40 -12.32
CA VAL A 310 8.64 -30.08 -12.58
C VAL A 310 8.78 -31.59 -12.76
N ASP A 311 9.95 -32.07 -13.20
CA ASP A 311 10.23 -33.50 -13.37
C ASP A 311 10.63 -34.18 -12.05
N ASP A 312 10.69 -33.45 -10.93
CA ASP A 312 10.83 -34.03 -9.59
C ASP A 312 9.46 -34.21 -8.92
N PRO A 313 8.98 -35.46 -8.73
CA PRO A 313 7.71 -35.71 -8.06
C PRO A 313 7.67 -35.16 -6.63
N LYS A 314 8.82 -35.08 -5.93
CA LYS A 314 8.87 -34.50 -4.58
C LYS A 314 8.68 -33.00 -4.63
N ALA A 315 9.27 -32.32 -5.62
CA ALA A 315 9.08 -30.88 -5.79
C ALA A 315 7.61 -30.56 -6.09
N MET A 316 6.97 -31.37 -6.95
CA MET A 316 5.55 -31.15 -7.25
C MET A 316 4.61 -31.45 -6.07
N GLN A 317 4.91 -32.50 -5.28
CA GLN A 317 4.15 -32.77 -4.05
C GLN A 317 4.33 -31.63 -3.03
N PHE A 318 5.57 -31.14 -2.87
CA PHE A 318 5.87 -29.97 -2.05
C PHE A 318 5.05 -28.76 -2.47
N THR A 319 5.05 -28.42 -3.77
CA THR A 319 4.26 -27.31 -4.30
C THR A 319 2.76 -27.50 -4.05
N GLU A 320 2.21 -28.72 -4.23
CA GLU A 320 0.79 -28.99 -3.97
C GLU A 320 0.42 -28.73 -2.49
N ASP A 321 1.26 -29.23 -1.58
CA ASP A 321 1.01 -29.13 -0.15
C ASP A 321 1.18 -27.70 0.38
N VAL A 322 2.22 -26.98 -0.05
CA VAL A 322 2.45 -25.57 0.31
C VAL A 322 1.30 -24.70 -0.16
N ILE A 323 0.91 -24.80 -1.44
CA ILE A 323 -0.17 -23.97 -2.00
C ILE A 323 -1.51 -24.29 -1.33
N ALA A 324 -1.77 -25.55 -0.98
CA ALA A 324 -2.98 -25.92 -0.26
C ALA A 324 -3.06 -25.30 1.14
N GLU A 325 -1.97 -25.34 1.91
CA GLU A 325 -1.93 -24.68 3.23
C GLU A 325 -2.03 -23.15 3.11
N LEU A 326 -1.34 -22.54 2.15
CA LEU A 326 -1.40 -21.10 1.93
C LEU A 326 -2.79 -20.62 1.51
N ALA A 327 -3.45 -21.35 0.61
CA ALA A 327 -4.81 -21.07 0.16
C ALA A 327 -5.84 -21.14 1.31
N ALA A 328 -5.60 -21.99 2.32
CA ALA A 328 -6.44 -22.08 3.49
C ALA A 328 -6.27 -20.89 4.47
N LEU A 329 -5.15 -20.17 4.40
CA LEU A 329 -4.87 -19.00 5.23
C LEU A 329 -5.34 -17.68 4.61
N ALA A 330 -5.37 -17.59 3.28
CA ALA A 330 -5.78 -16.40 2.56
C ALA A 330 -7.29 -16.42 2.25
N PRO A 331 -8.11 -15.53 2.84
CA PRO A 331 -9.54 -15.47 2.52
C PRO A 331 -9.82 -14.85 1.14
N GLY A 332 -8.88 -14.07 0.59
CA GLY A 332 -8.99 -13.48 -0.75
C GLY A 332 -8.98 -14.52 -1.88
N ASN A 333 -9.28 -14.07 -3.10
CA ASN A 333 -9.40 -14.96 -4.26
C ASN A 333 -8.07 -15.38 -4.88
N TYR A 334 -6.95 -14.78 -4.48
CA TYR A 334 -5.69 -14.89 -5.19
C TYR A 334 -4.58 -15.48 -4.32
N ILE A 335 -3.70 -16.24 -4.98
CA ILE A 335 -2.38 -16.62 -4.47
C ILE A 335 -1.36 -16.17 -5.49
N HIS A 336 -0.31 -15.49 -5.04
CA HIS A 336 0.82 -15.15 -5.87
C HIS A 336 1.82 -16.32 -5.84
N ILE A 337 2.29 -16.76 -7.00
CA ILE A 337 3.24 -17.89 -7.10
C ILE A 337 4.65 -17.42 -7.47
N GLY A 338 4.85 -16.11 -7.59
CA GLY A 338 6.07 -15.50 -8.10
C GLY A 338 6.32 -15.88 -9.55
N GLY A 339 7.42 -16.58 -9.79
CA GLY A 339 7.81 -17.08 -11.10
C GLY A 339 8.72 -16.13 -11.89
N ASP A 340 9.20 -15.06 -11.26
CA ASP A 340 10.28 -14.23 -11.78
C ASP A 340 11.63 -14.95 -11.64
N GLU A 341 12.62 -14.44 -12.38
CA GLU A 341 14.03 -14.78 -12.31
C GLU A 341 14.37 -16.27 -12.05
N ALA A 342 13.61 -17.21 -12.63
CA ALA A 342 13.95 -18.64 -12.67
C ALA A 342 15.13 -18.91 -13.62
N ILE A 343 16.19 -18.10 -13.50
CA ILE A 343 17.35 -18.04 -14.36
C ILE A 343 18.10 -19.37 -14.30
N GLY A 344 18.32 -19.98 -15.47
CA GLY A 344 18.99 -21.27 -15.62
C GLY A 344 18.04 -22.48 -15.66
N LEU A 345 16.75 -22.31 -15.35
CA LEU A 345 15.74 -23.35 -15.60
C LEU A 345 15.40 -23.39 -17.10
N PRO A 346 15.50 -24.56 -17.78
CA PRO A 346 15.08 -24.68 -19.17
C PRO A 346 13.64 -24.20 -19.39
N HIS A 347 13.41 -23.47 -20.48
CA HIS A 347 12.12 -22.83 -20.75
C HIS A 347 10.94 -23.82 -20.76
N ASP A 348 11.11 -25.02 -21.33
CA ASP A 348 10.05 -26.04 -21.33
C ASP A 348 9.67 -26.48 -19.91
N LYS A 349 10.65 -26.57 -19.01
CA LYS A 349 10.42 -26.94 -17.61
C LYS A 349 9.75 -25.81 -16.86
N PHE A 350 10.15 -24.55 -17.08
CA PHE A 350 9.46 -23.40 -16.53
C PHE A 350 7.98 -23.38 -16.92
N VAL A 351 7.66 -23.50 -18.22
CA VAL A 351 6.28 -23.54 -18.71
C VAL A 351 5.48 -24.67 -18.07
N ARG A 352 6.02 -25.90 -18.06
CA ARG A 352 5.34 -27.05 -17.43
C ARG A 352 5.16 -26.87 -15.93
N PHE A 353 6.14 -26.27 -15.23
CA PHE A 353 6.05 -26.00 -13.80
C PHE A 353 4.93 -24.99 -13.51
N ILE A 354 4.92 -23.84 -14.19
CA ILE A 354 3.87 -22.82 -14.01
C ILE A 354 2.50 -23.39 -14.34
N ASN A 355 2.35 -24.16 -15.42
CA ASN A 355 1.09 -24.84 -15.76
C ASN A 355 0.61 -25.74 -14.62
N LYS A 356 1.51 -26.53 -14.02
CA LYS A 356 1.16 -27.45 -12.95
C LYS A 356 0.81 -26.71 -11.65
N THR A 357 1.57 -25.67 -11.30
CA THR A 357 1.29 -24.82 -10.14
C THR A 357 -0.04 -24.11 -10.30
N ARG A 358 -0.35 -23.62 -11.51
CA ARG A 358 -1.66 -23.03 -11.83
C ARG A 358 -2.81 -24.01 -11.61
N GLU A 359 -2.70 -25.25 -12.08
CA GLU A 359 -3.71 -26.29 -11.81
C GLU A 359 -3.94 -26.50 -10.30
N ILE A 360 -2.85 -26.49 -9.51
CA ILE A 360 -2.91 -26.64 -8.05
C ILE A 360 -3.62 -25.44 -7.41
N VAL A 361 -3.29 -24.21 -7.81
CA VAL A 361 -3.94 -23.00 -7.31
C VAL A 361 -5.46 -23.04 -7.58
N LEU A 362 -5.86 -23.39 -8.82
CA LEU A 362 -7.26 -23.50 -9.20
C LEU A 362 -7.99 -24.62 -8.44
N LYS A 363 -7.34 -25.77 -8.21
CA LYS A 363 -7.89 -26.88 -7.42
C LYS A 363 -8.20 -26.47 -5.98
N ASN A 364 -7.48 -25.50 -5.44
CA ASN A 364 -7.71 -24.92 -4.11
C ASN A 364 -8.72 -23.75 -4.11
N GLY A 365 -9.45 -23.54 -5.22
CA GLY A 365 -10.49 -22.51 -5.32
C GLY A 365 -9.94 -21.08 -5.40
N LYS A 366 -8.66 -20.92 -5.75
CA LYS A 366 -7.98 -19.63 -5.90
C LYS A 366 -7.68 -19.34 -7.37
N LYS A 367 -7.41 -18.09 -7.67
CA LYS A 367 -6.87 -17.61 -8.95
C LYS A 367 -5.38 -17.33 -8.78
N MET A 368 -4.64 -17.48 -9.87
CA MET A 368 -3.21 -17.28 -9.87
C MET A 368 -2.85 -15.81 -10.15
N VAL A 369 -1.93 -15.28 -9.35
CA VAL A 369 -1.12 -14.13 -9.71
C VAL A 369 0.33 -14.61 -9.84
N GLY A 370 1.07 -14.04 -10.78
CA GLY A 370 2.51 -14.26 -10.88
C GLY A 370 3.19 -13.06 -11.51
N TRP A 371 4.51 -12.99 -11.40
CA TRP A 371 5.27 -11.99 -12.15
C TRP A 371 5.11 -12.22 -13.65
N GLN A 372 5.38 -11.19 -14.44
CA GLN A 372 5.12 -11.15 -15.89
C GLN A 372 5.62 -12.38 -16.65
N GLU A 373 6.70 -13.00 -16.22
CA GLU A 373 7.31 -14.20 -16.78
C GLU A 373 6.32 -15.36 -16.88
N THR A 374 5.38 -15.47 -15.94
CA THR A 374 4.34 -16.51 -15.95
C THR A 374 3.45 -16.44 -17.21
N ALA A 375 3.38 -15.28 -17.89
CA ALA A 375 2.72 -15.13 -19.19
C ALA A 375 3.25 -16.08 -20.26
N ARG A 376 4.48 -16.56 -20.11
CA ARG A 376 5.12 -17.50 -21.03
C ARG A 376 4.50 -18.90 -20.96
N ALA A 377 3.82 -19.25 -19.87
CA ALA A 377 3.10 -20.50 -19.70
C ALA A 377 1.64 -20.42 -20.18
N ASP A 378 0.86 -21.50 -20.06
CA ASP A 378 -0.54 -21.59 -20.52
C ASP A 378 -1.52 -20.94 -19.51
N ILE A 379 -1.27 -19.67 -19.20
CA ILE A 379 -2.20 -18.83 -18.43
C ILE A 379 -3.44 -18.50 -19.27
N SER A 380 -4.52 -18.09 -18.60
CA SER A 380 -5.80 -17.83 -19.26
C SER A 380 -6.66 -16.79 -18.52
N GLU A 381 -7.92 -16.68 -18.92
CA GLU A 381 -8.90 -15.80 -18.31
C GLU A 381 -9.06 -16.07 -16.80
N GLY A 382 -8.94 -15.01 -16.00
CA GLY A 382 -8.98 -15.07 -14.55
C GLY A 382 -7.62 -15.09 -13.87
N ASP A 383 -6.54 -15.40 -14.60
CA ASP A 383 -5.18 -15.22 -14.09
C ASP A 383 -4.73 -13.77 -14.24
N VAL A 384 -3.77 -13.38 -13.41
CA VAL A 384 -3.21 -12.02 -13.38
C VAL A 384 -1.69 -12.12 -13.45
N ILE A 385 -1.09 -11.23 -14.24
CA ILE A 385 0.37 -11.05 -14.28
C ILE A 385 0.75 -9.70 -13.72
N GLN A 386 1.84 -9.64 -12.97
CA GLN A 386 2.39 -8.40 -12.41
C GLN A 386 3.56 -7.92 -13.27
N HIS A 387 3.36 -6.81 -13.99
CA HIS A 387 4.32 -6.24 -14.92
C HIS A 387 5.30 -5.31 -14.19
N TRP A 388 6.51 -5.81 -13.98
CA TRP A 388 7.52 -5.13 -13.21
C TRP A 388 8.74 -4.66 -14.00
N ILE A 389 9.09 -5.34 -15.10
CA ILE A 389 10.29 -5.04 -15.88
C ILE A 389 10.03 -3.82 -16.74
N TYR A 390 10.29 -2.65 -16.15
CA TYR A 390 10.36 -1.38 -16.86
C TYR A 390 11.46 -0.52 -16.24
N LEU A 391 12.65 -0.60 -16.83
CA LEU A 391 13.76 0.30 -16.53
C LEU A 391 13.67 1.47 -17.53
N LYS A 392 13.55 2.71 -17.04
CA LYS A 392 13.59 3.91 -17.89
C LYS A 392 14.87 3.86 -18.73
N GLN A 393 14.74 3.75 -20.06
CA GLN A 393 15.90 3.71 -20.95
C GLN A 393 16.58 5.08 -20.98
N LYS A 394 17.92 5.10 -21.00
CA LYS A 394 18.67 6.28 -21.44
C LYS A 394 18.71 6.39 -22.96
N SER A 395 18.61 7.62 -23.45
CA SER A 395 19.28 8.03 -24.68
C SER A 395 20.79 7.98 -24.43
N GLU A 396 21.44 7.01 -25.07
CA GLU A 396 22.87 6.93 -25.36
C GLU A 396 23.89 6.43 -24.30
N ASP A 397 24.71 5.51 -24.82
CA ASP A 397 26.09 5.15 -24.49
C ASP A 397 26.43 4.29 -23.25
N SER A 398 25.71 3.17 -23.05
CA SER A 398 26.23 2.03 -22.27
C SER A 398 27.22 1.14 -23.03
N SER A 399 27.68 1.58 -24.21
CA SER A 399 28.66 0.85 -25.04
C SER A 399 30.07 0.80 -24.43
N LYS A 400 30.36 1.59 -23.39
CA LYS A 400 31.69 1.67 -22.77
C LYS A 400 31.79 0.92 -21.45
N LYS A 401 31.90 -0.42 -21.52
CA LYS A 401 32.63 -1.30 -20.56
C LYS A 401 32.61 -2.79 -20.95
N LYS A 402 32.63 -3.15 -22.23
CA LYS A 402 32.51 -4.57 -22.66
C LYS A 402 33.82 -5.37 -22.69
N ASP A 403 34.98 -4.77 -22.44
CA ASP A 403 36.25 -5.43 -22.79
C ASP A 403 36.98 -6.17 -21.65
N ASN A 404 36.44 -6.26 -20.43
CA ASN A 404 37.11 -6.98 -19.31
C ASN A 404 36.13 -7.71 -18.36
N ILE A 405 35.08 -8.35 -18.89
CA ILE A 405 34.19 -9.21 -18.07
C ILE A 405 34.83 -10.60 -17.93
N PRO A 406 35.14 -11.10 -16.71
CA PRO A 406 35.68 -12.44 -16.50
C PRO A 406 34.77 -13.51 -17.11
N ALA A 407 35.36 -14.61 -17.62
CA ALA A 407 34.62 -15.64 -18.36
C ALA A 407 33.43 -16.23 -17.58
N GLU A 408 33.56 -16.36 -16.26
CA GLU A 408 32.51 -16.85 -15.35
C GLU A 408 31.28 -15.94 -15.26
N TYR A 409 31.43 -14.63 -15.49
CA TYR A 409 30.29 -13.70 -15.56
C TYR A 409 29.62 -13.72 -16.93
N LYS A 410 30.32 -14.14 -18.00
CA LYS A 410 29.76 -14.12 -19.36
C LYS A 410 28.56 -15.05 -19.52
N GLU A 411 28.61 -16.22 -18.89
CA GLU A 411 27.52 -17.21 -18.94
C GLU A 411 26.26 -16.70 -18.22
N ILE A 412 26.42 -16.16 -17.01
CA ILE A 412 25.31 -15.54 -16.26
C ILE A 412 24.73 -14.35 -17.02
N MET A 413 25.58 -13.47 -17.54
CA MET A 413 25.14 -12.31 -18.32
C MET A 413 24.39 -12.73 -19.60
N ALA A 414 24.74 -13.87 -20.21
CA ALA A 414 24.01 -14.39 -21.35
C ALA A 414 22.60 -14.87 -20.95
N LEU A 415 22.47 -15.60 -19.84
CA LEU A 415 21.17 -16.03 -19.31
C LEU A 415 20.28 -14.84 -18.95
N PHE A 416 20.84 -13.82 -18.29
CA PHE A 416 20.14 -12.57 -18.01
C PHE A 416 19.76 -11.81 -19.28
N ALA A 417 20.63 -11.77 -20.28
CA ALA A 417 20.33 -11.09 -21.54
C ALA A 417 19.17 -11.75 -22.28
N GLU A 418 19.10 -13.08 -22.25
CA GLU A 418 17.96 -13.84 -22.80
C GLU A 418 16.67 -13.54 -22.04
N PHE A 419 16.72 -13.57 -20.71
CA PHE A 419 15.62 -13.18 -19.84
C PHE A 419 15.09 -11.77 -20.16
N MET A 420 15.97 -10.77 -20.20
CA MET A 420 15.62 -9.37 -20.48
C MET A 420 15.12 -9.14 -21.92
N LYS A 421 15.49 -10.01 -22.87
CA LYS A 421 15.03 -9.91 -24.26
C LYS A 421 13.55 -10.28 -24.41
N GLU A 422 13.07 -11.23 -23.61
CA GLU A 422 11.67 -11.68 -23.67
C GLU A 422 10.74 -10.82 -22.81
N ALA A 423 11.26 -10.26 -21.71
CA ALA A 423 10.50 -9.46 -20.75
C ALA A 423 9.54 -8.41 -21.35
N PRO A 424 9.93 -7.58 -22.35
CA PRO A 424 9.01 -6.58 -22.92
C PRO A 424 7.77 -7.16 -23.62
N LYS A 425 7.78 -8.45 -23.99
CA LYS A 425 6.68 -9.11 -24.69
C LYS A 425 5.67 -9.75 -23.74
N ASP A 426 6.06 -9.99 -22.49
CA ASP A 426 5.27 -10.76 -21.53
C ASP A 426 3.88 -10.15 -21.27
N PRO A 427 3.71 -8.81 -21.09
CA PRO A 427 2.38 -8.25 -20.88
C PRO A 427 1.44 -8.50 -22.06
N GLY A 428 1.91 -8.27 -23.30
CA GLY A 428 1.14 -8.56 -24.51
C GLY A 428 0.80 -10.03 -24.67
N LEU A 429 1.71 -10.93 -24.30
CA LEU A 429 1.47 -12.38 -24.31
C LEU A 429 0.36 -12.76 -23.31
N GLY A 430 0.40 -12.24 -22.08
CA GLY A 430 -0.63 -12.49 -21.08
C GLY A 430 -2.00 -11.96 -21.51
N ILE A 431 -2.04 -10.75 -22.07
CA ILE A 431 -3.27 -10.14 -22.61
C ILE A 431 -3.84 -10.97 -23.76
N SER A 432 -3.00 -11.48 -24.66
CA SER A 432 -3.44 -12.35 -25.77
C SER A 432 -4.10 -13.65 -25.28
N LYS A 433 -3.74 -14.08 -24.06
CA LYS A 433 -4.30 -15.23 -23.35
C LYS A 433 -5.47 -14.85 -22.42
N LYS A 434 -5.90 -13.59 -22.44
CA LYS A 434 -6.98 -13.00 -21.61
C LYS A 434 -6.66 -12.84 -20.12
N ALA A 435 -5.39 -12.93 -19.72
CA ALA A 435 -4.99 -12.53 -18.38
C ALA A 435 -5.08 -11.01 -18.21
N LYS A 436 -5.20 -10.53 -16.97
CA LYS A 436 -5.11 -9.09 -16.64
C LYS A 436 -3.71 -8.73 -16.15
N VAL A 437 -3.38 -7.44 -16.23
CA VAL A 437 -2.05 -6.94 -15.87
C VAL A 437 -2.14 -6.03 -14.64
N ILE A 438 -1.43 -6.35 -13.57
CA ILE A 438 -1.11 -5.40 -12.51
C ILE A 438 0.11 -4.59 -12.99
N LEU A 439 0.00 -3.26 -12.97
CA LEU A 439 1.12 -2.39 -13.31
C LEU A 439 1.97 -2.14 -12.07
N SER A 440 3.20 -2.64 -12.08
CA SER A 440 4.21 -2.39 -11.05
C SER A 440 5.57 -2.00 -11.64
N PRO A 441 5.64 -1.09 -12.63
CA PRO A 441 6.88 -0.81 -13.37
C PRO A 441 7.98 -0.31 -12.42
N SER A 442 9.11 -1.02 -12.39
CA SER A 442 10.19 -0.76 -11.44
C SER A 442 10.68 0.68 -11.46
N GLY A 443 10.82 1.28 -12.64
CA GLY A 443 11.23 2.69 -12.79
C GLY A 443 10.24 3.76 -12.29
N TYR A 444 9.10 3.39 -11.69
CA TYR A 444 8.14 4.33 -11.09
C TYR A 444 7.67 3.92 -9.70
N VAL A 445 7.44 2.62 -9.46
CA VAL A 445 6.76 2.16 -8.23
C VAL A 445 7.52 1.10 -7.44
N TYR A 446 8.82 0.90 -7.74
CA TYR A 446 9.72 0.20 -6.82
C TYR A 446 10.29 1.20 -5.81
N LEU A 447 9.86 1.07 -4.57
CA LEU A 447 10.13 2.01 -3.49
C LEU A 447 11.51 1.79 -2.86
N ASP A 448 12.23 0.75 -3.25
CA ASP A 448 13.62 0.50 -2.87
C ASP A 448 14.63 1.21 -3.79
N HIS A 449 14.18 2.07 -4.71
CA HIS A 449 15.07 3.03 -5.38
C HIS A 449 15.73 3.99 -4.37
N LYS A 450 16.99 4.33 -4.62
CA LYS A 450 17.69 5.40 -3.89
C LYS A 450 17.09 6.77 -4.24
N TYR A 451 16.94 7.64 -3.24
CA TYR A 451 16.56 9.05 -3.46
C TYR A 451 17.69 9.82 -4.17
N LEU A 452 17.32 10.62 -5.18
CA LEU A 452 18.27 11.43 -5.95
C LEU A 452 18.48 12.82 -5.34
N GLU A 453 17.40 13.49 -4.95
CA GLU A 453 17.43 14.78 -4.26
C GLU A 453 18.01 14.63 -2.85
N PRO A 454 18.63 15.68 -2.27
CA PRO A 454 19.08 15.62 -0.88
C PRO A 454 17.89 15.60 0.09
N SER A 455 18.14 15.15 1.32
CA SER A 455 17.20 15.41 2.42
C SER A 455 17.21 16.90 2.81
N ALA A 456 16.05 17.44 3.15
CA ALA A 456 15.87 18.69 3.86
C ALA A 456 16.37 18.62 5.32
N ASP A 457 16.58 17.42 5.85
CA ASP A 457 17.11 17.14 7.17
C ASP A 457 18.46 16.42 7.05
N SER A 458 19.55 17.16 7.29
CA SER A 458 20.92 16.65 7.11
C SER A 458 21.27 15.47 8.03
N THR A 459 20.49 15.23 9.09
CA THR A 459 20.65 14.04 9.94
C THR A 459 20.34 12.74 9.20
N GLN A 460 19.58 12.81 8.10
CA GLN A 460 19.21 11.66 7.27
C GLN A 460 20.27 11.27 6.22
N ASN A 461 21.35 12.02 6.06
CA ASN A 461 22.33 11.81 4.96
C ASN A 461 22.94 10.39 4.97
N ALA A 462 23.29 9.87 6.15
CA ALA A 462 23.88 8.53 6.28
C ALA A 462 22.88 7.42 5.94
N GLU A 463 21.62 7.59 6.34
CA GLU A 463 20.52 6.69 6.00
C GLU A 463 20.25 6.72 4.49
N GLN A 464 20.17 7.92 3.89
CA GLN A 464 19.98 8.13 2.46
C GLN A 464 21.09 7.50 1.61
N GLU A 465 22.35 7.62 2.03
CA GLU A 465 23.48 7.04 1.31
C GLU A 465 23.43 5.49 1.32
N ARG A 466 23.13 4.92 2.48
CA ARG A 466 23.11 3.47 2.72
C ARG A 466 21.93 2.77 2.05
N LEU A 467 20.72 3.29 2.22
CA LEU A 467 19.47 2.63 1.80
C LEU A 467 19.23 2.71 0.30
N GLY A 468 18.48 1.75 -0.22
CA GLY A 468 18.05 1.64 -1.61
C GLY A 468 19.01 0.84 -2.50
N MET A 469 18.45 0.14 -3.47
CA MET A 469 19.16 -0.79 -4.35
C MET A 469 20.18 -0.10 -5.24
N ALA A 470 21.43 -0.56 -5.15
CA ALA A 470 22.54 0.01 -5.93
C ALA A 470 22.46 -0.31 -7.43
N ALA A 471 21.70 -1.35 -7.81
CA ALA A 471 21.48 -1.72 -9.20
C ALA A 471 20.54 -0.75 -9.92
N TYR A 472 19.71 -0.02 -9.18
CA TYR A 472 18.76 0.93 -9.73
C TYR A 472 19.36 2.32 -9.83
N GLU A 473 18.89 3.09 -10.81
CA GLU A 473 19.20 4.51 -10.86
C GLU A 473 18.52 5.24 -9.69
N LYS A 474 19.22 6.23 -9.13
CA LYS A 474 18.61 7.13 -8.15
C LYS A 474 17.47 7.89 -8.81
N GLN A 475 16.36 8.06 -8.11
CA GLN A 475 15.20 8.81 -8.60
C GLN A 475 14.71 9.79 -7.56
N THR A 476 14.17 10.90 -8.03
CA THR A 476 13.43 11.82 -7.17
C THR A 476 12.04 11.31 -6.87
N ILE A 477 11.47 11.72 -5.74
CA ILE A 477 10.06 11.40 -5.46
C ILE A 477 9.12 11.99 -6.52
N GLN A 478 9.53 13.09 -7.18
CA GLN A 478 8.79 13.67 -8.30
C GLN A 478 8.83 12.75 -9.53
N GLU A 479 10.00 12.25 -9.93
CA GLU A 479 10.13 11.37 -11.11
C GLU A 479 9.39 10.05 -10.95
N MET A 480 9.23 9.58 -9.71
CA MET A 480 8.42 8.41 -9.37
C MET A 480 6.91 8.72 -9.34
N TYR A 481 6.55 9.97 -9.04
CA TYR A 481 5.17 10.45 -9.07
C TYR A 481 4.69 10.82 -10.49
N ASP A 482 5.56 11.36 -11.35
CA ASP A 482 5.21 11.88 -12.68
C ASP A 482 5.01 10.76 -13.71
N TRP A 483 3.93 10.01 -13.54
CA TRP A 483 3.40 9.03 -14.48
C TRP A 483 1.87 8.91 -14.39
N ASP A 484 1.27 8.28 -15.40
CA ASP A 484 -0.12 7.88 -15.40
C ASP A 484 -0.24 6.40 -15.81
N PRO A 485 -0.78 5.52 -14.96
CA PRO A 485 -0.97 4.11 -15.30
C PRO A 485 -1.81 3.87 -16.57
N MET A 486 -2.69 4.80 -16.97
CA MET A 486 -3.54 4.64 -18.15
C MET A 486 -2.91 5.11 -19.46
N THR A 487 -1.84 5.90 -19.40
CA THR A 487 -1.09 6.33 -20.60
C THR A 487 0.31 5.74 -20.63
N PHE A 488 0.71 5.06 -19.55
CA PHE A 488 1.93 4.27 -19.49
C PHE A 488 1.88 3.15 -20.53
N ASN A 489 2.69 3.31 -21.58
CA ASN A 489 2.87 2.36 -22.66
C ASN A 489 4.38 2.15 -22.85
N PRO A 490 4.85 0.90 -22.85
CA PRO A 490 5.04 0.31 -24.19
C PRO A 490 4.37 -1.06 -24.39
N THR A 491 3.68 -1.61 -23.39
CA THR A 491 3.31 -3.03 -23.40
C THR A 491 1.82 -3.33 -23.22
N VAL A 492 1.00 -2.33 -22.86
CA VAL A 492 -0.45 -2.49 -22.67
C VAL A 492 -1.19 -1.49 -23.57
N GLU A 493 -1.68 -1.97 -24.71
CA GLU A 493 -2.32 -1.10 -25.73
C GLU A 493 -3.69 -0.55 -25.28
N ASN A 494 -4.47 -1.34 -24.52
CA ASN A 494 -5.80 -0.95 -24.04
C ASN A 494 -5.89 -1.07 -22.50
N PRO A 495 -5.29 -0.14 -21.75
CA PRO A 495 -5.20 -0.26 -20.30
C PRO A 495 -6.56 -0.23 -19.60
N GLN A 496 -7.57 0.47 -20.15
CA GLN A 496 -8.95 0.45 -19.63
C GLN A 496 -9.55 -0.96 -19.58
N LYS A 497 -9.19 -1.79 -20.55
CA LYS A 497 -9.67 -3.16 -20.64
C LYS A 497 -8.77 -4.10 -19.86
N ASP A 498 -7.45 -3.97 -20.00
CA ASP A 498 -6.52 -5.06 -19.70
C ASP A 498 -5.78 -4.91 -18.37
N VAL A 499 -5.77 -3.71 -17.77
CA VAL A 499 -5.17 -3.47 -16.45
C VAL A 499 -6.10 -3.92 -15.33
N ALA A 500 -5.59 -4.74 -14.40
CA ALA A 500 -6.27 -5.11 -13.15
C ALA A 500 -6.20 -3.99 -12.12
N GLY A 501 -5.10 -3.24 -12.10
CA GLY A 501 -4.86 -2.06 -11.27
C GLY A 501 -3.36 -1.82 -11.12
N ILE A 502 -2.95 -1.20 -10.02
CA ILE A 502 -1.55 -0.83 -9.78
C ILE A 502 -1.02 -1.41 -8.48
N GLU A 503 0.29 -1.62 -8.43
CA GLU A 503 0.95 -2.11 -7.23
C GLU A 503 2.35 -1.50 -7.08
N ALA A 504 2.63 -0.90 -5.92
CA ALA A 504 3.99 -0.57 -5.52
C ALA A 504 4.72 -1.80 -5.03
N ALA A 505 6.04 -1.85 -5.12
CA ALA A 505 6.85 -2.89 -4.49
C ALA A 505 7.91 -2.25 -3.58
N ILE A 506 8.14 -2.82 -2.41
CA ILE A 506 9.25 -2.45 -1.53
C ILE A 506 10.09 -3.70 -1.23
N TRP A 507 11.25 -3.79 -1.88
CA TRP A 507 12.20 -4.87 -1.69
C TRP A 507 13.21 -4.52 -0.58
N CYS A 508 13.60 -5.52 0.20
CA CYS A 508 14.24 -5.32 1.50
C CYS A 508 15.72 -5.74 1.54
N GLU A 509 16.41 -5.79 0.41
CA GLU A 509 17.82 -6.19 0.31
C GLU A 509 18.77 -5.24 1.04
N THR A 510 18.38 -3.96 1.24
CA THR A 510 19.20 -2.93 1.93
C THR A 510 18.67 -2.52 3.30
N ILE A 511 17.40 -2.83 3.58
CA ILE A 511 16.71 -2.53 4.84
C ILE A 511 17.22 -3.42 5.96
N THR A 512 17.47 -2.88 7.15
CA THR A 512 17.97 -3.66 8.31
C THR A 512 17.07 -3.62 9.53
N ASN A 513 16.10 -2.72 9.55
CA ASN A 513 15.16 -2.49 10.65
C ASN A 513 13.91 -1.79 10.12
N PHE A 514 12.88 -1.63 10.95
CA PHE A 514 11.61 -1.03 10.53
C PHE A 514 11.70 0.47 10.19
N ARG A 515 12.60 1.25 10.82
CA ARG A 515 12.78 2.67 10.46
C ARG A 515 13.40 2.84 9.06
N ASP A 516 14.28 1.92 8.66
CA ASP A 516 14.81 1.87 7.29
C ASP A 516 13.69 1.59 6.26
N LEU A 517 12.76 0.67 6.59
CA LEU A 517 11.59 0.39 5.74
C LEU A 517 10.73 1.64 5.58
N GLN A 518 10.36 2.26 6.70
CA GLN A 518 9.58 3.48 6.74
C GLN A 518 10.22 4.62 5.92
N PHE A 519 11.55 4.78 6.01
CA PHE A 519 12.30 5.79 5.25
C PHE A 519 12.19 5.62 3.74
N LEU A 520 12.20 4.38 3.24
CA LEU A 520 12.04 4.11 1.81
C LEU A 520 10.58 4.14 1.37
N LEU A 521 9.67 3.65 2.22
CA LEU A 521 8.24 3.57 1.94
C LEU A 521 7.60 4.96 1.87
N MET A 522 7.88 5.81 2.86
CA MET A 522 7.36 7.17 2.97
C MET A 522 8.43 8.19 2.55
N PRO A 523 8.11 9.12 1.65
CA PRO A 523 6.76 9.59 1.33
C PRO A 523 6.16 9.02 0.03
N ARG A 524 6.84 8.09 -0.64
CA ARG A 524 6.50 7.64 -2.00
C ARG A 524 5.21 6.81 -2.08
N LEU A 525 4.89 6.03 -1.05
CA LEU A 525 3.65 5.25 -0.98
C LEU A 525 2.41 6.11 -1.19
N ALA A 526 2.37 7.30 -0.59
CA ALA A 526 1.27 8.26 -0.74
C ALA A 526 1.05 8.68 -2.20
N GLY A 527 2.15 8.83 -2.96
CA GLY A 527 2.11 9.21 -4.37
C GLY A 527 1.60 8.09 -5.26
N VAL A 528 2.02 6.84 -5.01
CA VAL A 528 1.50 5.68 -5.74
C VAL A 528 0.00 5.50 -5.47
N ALA A 529 -0.41 5.61 -4.21
CA ALA A 529 -1.81 5.53 -3.82
C ALA A 529 -2.67 6.59 -4.52
N GLU A 530 -2.15 7.81 -4.67
CA GLU A 530 -2.82 8.87 -5.43
C GLU A 530 -3.04 8.48 -6.89
N LYS A 531 -2.06 7.88 -7.55
CA LYS A 531 -2.21 7.38 -8.94
C LYS A 531 -3.22 6.25 -9.06
N GLY A 532 -3.41 5.47 -8.00
CA GLY A 532 -4.39 4.39 -7.91
C GLY A 532 -5.83 4.86 -7.67
N TRP A 533 -5.99 6.03 -7.05
CA TRP A 533 -7.28 6.51 -6.56
C TRP A 533 -7.79 7.74 -7.32
N SER A 534 -6.96 8.76 -7.47
CA SER A 534 -7.39 10.07 -7.99
C SER A 534 -7.56 10.07 -9.50
N LYS A 535 -8.47 10.92 -9.99
CA LYS A 535 -8.59 11.23 -11.41
C LYS A 535 -7.31 11.91 -11.89
N VAL A 536 -6.91 11.64 -13.14
CA VAL A 536 -5.63 12.14 -13.68
C VAL A 536 -5.52 13.66 -13.60
N GLU A 537 -6.64 14.36 -13.79
CA GLU A 537 -6.74 15.83 -13.73
C GLU A 537 -6.46 16.41 -12.33
N ASN A 538 -6.44 15.57 -11.29
CA ASN A 538 -6.17 15.97 -9.92
C ASN A 538 -4.76 15.54 -9.45
N THR A 539 -3.92 15.00 -10.35
CA THR A 539 -2.62 14.40 -9.99
C THR A 539 -1.42 15.21 -10.50
N HIS A 540 -1.40 16.52 -10.20
CA HIS A 540 -0.31 17.43 -10.57
C HIS A 540 0.75 17.54 -9.46
N TRP A 541 2.04 17.47 -9.82
CA TRP A 541 3.14 17.48 -8.85
C TRP A 541 3.15 18.71 -7.93
N ASP A 542 2.98 19.91 -8.49
CA ASP A 542 3.08 21.16 -7.72
C ASP A 542 1.99 21.30 -6.65
N GLU A 543 0.80 20.74 -6.90
CA GLU A 543 -0.29 20.67 -5.93
C GLU A 543 -0.10 19.50 -4.95
N TYR A 544 0.35 18.36 -5.46
CA TYR A 544 0.61 17.16 -4.67
C TYR A 544 1.68 17.39 -3.59
N LYS A 545 2.82 18.01 -3.93
CA LYS A 545 3.92 18.22 -2.98
C LYS A 545 3.49 19.10 -1.79
N VAL A 546 2.54 20.02 -1.98
CA VAL A 546 1.98 20.84 -0.90
C VAL A 546 1.13 19.98 0.04
N ARG A 547 0.25 19.15 -0.50
CA ARG A 547 -0.53 18.19 0.30
C ARG A 547 0.39 17.21 1.02
N LEU A 548 1.44 16.73 0.35
CA LEU A 548 2.43 15.80 0.89
C LEU A 548 3.17 16.39 2.09
N GLY A 549 3.65 17.63 1.99
CA GLY A 549 4.30 18.33 3.10
C GLY A 549 3.42 18.45 4.34
N ALA A 550 2.11 18.59 4.14
CA ALA A 550 1.12 18.65 5.22
C ALA A 550 0.75 17.27 5.83
N GLN A 551 1.31 16.16 5.34
CA GLN A 551 1.15 14.84 5.97
C GLN A 551 2.12 14.60 7.13
N ALA A 552 3.21 15.37 7.24
CA ALA A 552 4.22 15.18 8.29
C ALA A 552 3.67 15.10 9.72
N PRO A 553 2.72 15.97 10.14
CA PRO A 553 2.15 15.89 11.50
C PRO A 553 1.45 14.56 11.80
N LEU A 554 0.83 13.91 10.80
CA LEU A 554 0.21 12.60 10.95
C LEU A 554 1.27 11.51 11.19
N TRP A 555 2.35 11.55 10.42
CA TRP A 555 3.43 10.57 10.52
C TRP A 555 4.21 10.73 11.83
N GLU A 556 4.48 11.95 12.24
CA GLU A 556 5.16 12.24 13.51
C GLU A 556 4.31 11.83 14.71
N LYS A 557 2.99 12.06 14.66
CA LYS A 557 2.07 11.58 15.70
C LYS A 557 2.05 10.06 15.81
N ALA A 558 2.24 9.36 14.69
CA ALA A 558 2.31 7.91 14.62
C ALA A 558 3.72 7.33 14.89
N ASP A 559 4.74 8.18 15.11
CA ASP A 559 6.16 7.81 15.16
C ASP A 559 6.64 7.01 13.94
N TRP A 560 6.19 7.43 12.75
CA TRP A 560 6.66 6.87 11.49
C TRP A 560 7.85 7.67 10.96
N ASN A 561 8.96 6.98 10.65
CA ASN A 561 10.06 7.59 9.90
C ASN A 561 9.63 7.87 8.46
N TYR A 562 10.28 8.85 7.80
CA TYR A 562 10.04 9.16 6.40
C TYR A 562 11.21 9.97 5.84
N PHE A 563 11.48 9.84 4.54
CA PHE A 563 12.47 10.69 3.88
C PHE A 563 11.95 12.12 3.69
N LYS A 564 12.63 13.10 4.30
CA LYS A 564 12.30 14.52 4.15
C LYS A 564 12.90 15.06 2.86
N SER A 565 12.32 14.74 1.71
CA SER A 565 12.75 15.26 0.40
C SER A 565 12.92 16.78 0.40
N SER A 566 14.02 17.30 -0.14
CA SER A 566 14.23 18.75 -0.32
C SER A 566 13.30 19.41 -1.34
N LEU A 567 12.48 18.62 -2.05
CA LEU A 567 11.50 19.10 -3.01
C LEU A 567 10.16 19.48 -2.37
N VAL A 568 9.99 19.17 -1.09
CA VAL A 568 8.75 19.34 -0.32
C VAL A 568 8.99 20.32 0.83
N ASP A 569 8.04 21.23 1.03
CA ASP A 569 8.01 22.13 2.19
C ASP A 569 7.23 21.46 3.33
N TRP A 570 7.96 20.71 4.18
CA TRP A 570 7.42 19.94 5.30
C TRP A 570 6.88 20.85 6.41
N LYS A 571 5.69 20.51 6.94
CA LYS A 571 4.94 21.34 7.90
C LYS A 571 5.03 20.89 9.34
#